data_AF-A0A8T7FN28-F1
#
_entry.id   AF-A0A8T7FN28-F1
#
_cell.length_a   1.000
_cell.length_b   1.000
_cell.length_c   1.000
_cell.angle_alpha   90.00
_cell.angle_beta   90.00
_cell.angle_gamma   90.00
#
_symmetry.space_group_name_H-M   'P 1'
#
loop_
_entity.id
_entity.type
_entity.pdbx_description
1 polymer ?
#
loop_
_entity_poly.entity_id
_entity_poly.type
_entity_poly.pdbx_seq_one_letter_code
_entity_poly.pdbx_strand_id
1 'polypeptide(L)'
;MSNPKRRIVLRDIGADGKVRQEHELSYRAPRGEKVLSERIKVPGFPAYAKLEVYRSAIQLSTRGEEGDYADGGLLVISRATVISLTMLKFENDPYAAYFYGSIQCDYLHDLLKNDEPVLTATRDGINWTHPFAKALKLAVEAKLEPLIQGGARPRHPRRADQTG
;
A
#
# COMPACT_ATOMS: atom_id res chain seq x y z
N MET A 1 4.75 13.83 -5.28
CA MET A 1 5.94 14.01 -4.40
C MET A 1 7.23 13.64 -5.15
N SER A 2 7.63 14.37 -6.20
CA SER A 2 8.67 13.90 -7.15
C SER A 2 9.81 14.91 -7.39
N ASN A 3 10.46 15.37 -6.31
CA ASN A 3 11.74 16.05 -6.44
C ASN A 3 12.67 15.57 -5.31
N PRO A 4 13.77 14.85 -5.61
CA PRO A 4 14.70 14.33 -4.61
C PRO A 4 15.43 15.43 -3.82
N LYS A 5 15.36 16.69 -4.27
CA LYS A 5 15.87 17.86 -3.55
C LYS A 5 14.81 18.59 -2.70
N ARG A 6 13.56 18.10 -2.68
CA ARG A 6 12.49 18.73 -1.89
C ARG A 6 12.74 18.48 -0.42
N ARG A 7 12.86 19.56 0.36
CA ARG A 7 12.99 19.53 1.82
C ARG A 7 11.69 20.04 2.43
N ILE A 8 11.14 19.30 3.39
CA ILE A 8 9.99 19.72 4.17
C ILE A 8 10.50 20.01 5.57
N VAL A 9 10.16 21.18 6.09
CA VAL A 9 10.70 21.66 7.35
C VAL A 9 9.55 22.18 8.20
N LEU A 10 9.37 21.59 9.38
CA LEU A 10 8.47 22.09 10.42
C LEU A 10 9.22 23.13 11.26
N ARG A 11 8.67 24.35 11.34
CA ARG A 11 9.24 25.43 12.15
C ARG A 11 8.26 25.83 13.24
N ASP A 12 8.74 25.89 14.47
CA ASP A 12 8.05 26.58 15.55
C ASP A 12 8.50 28.05 15.57
N ILE A 13 7.54 28.96 15.45
CA ILE A 13 7.79 30.40 15.36
C ILE A 13 7.22 31.05 16.62
N GLY A 14 8.10 31.70 17.38
CA GLY A 14 7.71 32.47 18.56
C GLY A 14 6.87 33.69 18.20
N ALA A 15 6.17 34.25 19.20
CA ALA A 15 5.39 35.48 19.03
C ALA A 15 6.21 36.70 18.55
N ASP A 16 7.54 36.64 18.69
CA ASP A 16 8.52 37.62 18.19
C ASP A 16 8.92 37.39 16.72
N GLY A 17 8.28 36.43 16.04
CA GLY A 17 8.56 36.06 14.65
C GLY A 17 9.85 35.26 14.46
N LYS A 18 10.56 34.92 15.55
CA LYS A 18 11.81 34.14 15.46
C LYS A 18 11.52 32.65 15.45
N VAL A 19 12.25 31.92 14.62
CA VAL A 19 12.23 30.46 14.61
C VAL A 19 12.89 29.95 15.89
N ARG A 20 12.10 29.30 16.74
CA ARG A 20 12.57 28.69 17.99
C ARG A 20 13.08 27.28 17.77
N GLN A 21 12.43 26.55 16.86
CA GLN A 21 12.76 25.18 16.56
C GLN A 21 12.54 24.89 15.08
N GLU A 22 13.42 24.07 14.50
CA GLU A 22 13.33 23.63 13.11
C GLU A 22 13.54 22.11 13.06
N HIS A 23 12.61 21.39 12.44
CA HIS A 23 12.70 19.95 12.22
C HIS A 23 12.50 19.63 10.74
N GLU A 24 13.50 18.99 10.12
CA GLU A 24 13.35 18.46 8.77
C GLU A 24 12.52 17.18 8.80
N LEU A 25 11.37 17.21 8.13
CA LEU A 25 10.48 16.06 7.99
C LEU A 25 10.90 15.26 6.76
N SER A 26 11.28 14.00 6.99
CA SER A 26 11.56 13.05 5.92
C SER A 26 10.74 11.78 6.14
N TYR A 27 10.00 11.34 5.13
CA TYR A 27 9.38 10.01 5.17
C TYR A 27 10.48 8.94 5.09
N ARG A 28 10.52 8.06 6.08
CA ARG A 28 11.36 6.86 6.05
C ARG A 28 10.47 5.68 5.75
N ALA A 29 10.52 5.20 4.50
CA ALA A 29 9.79 4.00 4.13
C ALA A 29 10.16 2.83 5.07
N PRO A 30 9.20 1.97 5.43
CA PRO A 30 9.49 0.77 6.21
C PRO A 30 10.62 -0.02 5.55
N ARG A 31 11.55 -0.54 6.35
CA ARG A 31 12.55 -1.50 5.85
C ARG A 31 11.86 -2.85 5.71
N GLY A 32 11.75 -3.34 4.49
CA GLY A 32 11.15 -4.63 4.19
C GLY A 32 11.92 -5.42 3.15
N GLU A 33 11.86 -6.75 3.27
CA GLU A 33 12.40 -7.69 2.30
C GLU A 33 11.42 -7.83 1.13
N LYS A 34 11.90 -7.74 -0.10
CA LYS A 34 11.08 -7.98 -1.28
C LYS A 34 10.77 -9.47 -1.39
N VAL A 35 9.52 -9.85 -1.15
CA VAL A 35 9.07 -11.25 -1.15
C VAL A 35 8.39 -11.66 -2.46
N LEU A 36 7.93 -10.69 -3.25
CA LEU A 36 7.32 -10.96 -4.55
C LEU A 36 7.59 -9.81 -5.54
N SER A 37 7.90 -10.16 -6.79
CA SER A 37 7.96 -9.22 -7.91
C SER A 37 7.62 -9.95 -9.20
N GLU A 38 6.39 -9.79 -9.68
CA GLU A 38 5.90 -10.52 -10.84
C GLU A 38 5.01 -9.64 -11.73
N ARG A 39 4.94 -9.99 -13.02
CA ARG A 39 3.90 -9.50 -13.92
C ARG A 39 2.79 -10.53 -14.02
N ILE A 40 1.59 -10.15 -13.59
CA ILE A 40 0.41 -10.99 -13.56
C ILE A 40 -0.46 -10.63 -14.77
N LYS A 41 -0.82 -11.64 -15.57
CA LYS A 41 -1.82 -11.47 -16.63
C LYS A 41 -3.21 -11.39 -15.98
N VAL A 42 -4.00 -10.38 -16.34
CA VAL A 42 -5.38 -10.26 -15.86
C VAL A 42 -6.29 -11.17 -16.70
N PRO A 43 -6.93 -12.21 -16.13
CA PRO A 43 -7.74 -13.14 -16.91
C PRO A 43 -8.90 -12.44 -17.61
N GLY A 44 -9.12 -12.75 -18.90
CA GLY A 44 -10.20 -12.18 -19.70
C GLY A 44 -9.93 -10.79 -20.28
N PHE A 45 -8.74 -10.20 -20.03
CA PHE A 45 -8.40 -8.87 -20.51
C PHE A 45 -7.01 -8.84 -21.15
N PRO A 46 -6.75 -7.95 -22.13
CA PRO A 46 -5.43 -7.77 -22.74
C PRO A 46 -4.50 -6.94 -21.84
N ALA A 47 -4.46 -7.24 -20.55
CA ALA A 47 -3.83 -6.40 -19.53
C ALA A 47 -2.90 -7.20 -18.62
N TYR A 48 -1.87 -6.53 -18.15
CA TYR A 48 -0.94 -7.04 -17.15
C TYR A 48 -0.86 -6.08 -15.97
N ALA A 49 -0.71 -6.64 -14.77
CA ALA A 49 -0.42 -5.89 -13.56
C ALA A 49 0.97 -6.29 -13.05
N LYS A 50 1.80 -5.32 -12.73
CA LYS A 50 3.06 -5.55 -12.01
C LYS A 50 2.75 -5.54 -10.52
N LEU A 51 2.94 -6.68 -9.86
CA LEU A 51 2.79 -6.83 -8.42
C LEU A 51 4.17 -6.84 -7.77
N GLU A 52 4.40 -5.92 -6.84
CA GLU A 52 5.54 -5.95 -5.92
C GLU A 52 5.03 -6.02 -4.49
N VAL A 53 5.60 -6.94 -3.72
CA VAL A 53 5.25 -7.13 -2.30
C VAL A 53 6.52 -7.20 -1.49
N TYR A 54 6.50 -6.47 -0.38
CA TYR A 54 7.57 -6.40 0.60
C TYR A 54 7.01 -6.86 1.95
N ARG A 55 7.85 -7.54 2.73
CA ARG A 55 7.56 -7.94 4.10
C ARG A 55 8.38 -7.11 5.06
N SER A 56 7.69 -6.36 5.93
CA SER A 56 8.28 -5.62 7.03
C SER A 56 8.67 -6.56 8.18
N ALA A 57 9.74 -6.19 8.89
CA ALA A 57 10.14 -6.87 10.12
C ALA A 57 9.24 -6.52 11.33
N ILE A 58 8.47 -5.44 11.22
CA ILE A 58 7.53 -4.96 12.23
C ILE A 58 6.12 -4.88 11.65
N GLN A 59 5.13 -4.94 12.52
CA GLN A 59 3.75 -4.67 12.14
C GLN A 59 3.62 -3.20 11.73
N LEU A 60 3.00 -2.96 10.58
CA LEU A 60 2.69 -1.63 10.05
C LEU A 60 1.26 -1.24 10.41
N SER A 61 0.96 0.06 10.37
CA SER A 61 -0.41 0.53 10.48
C SER A 61 -1.24 0.01 9.31
N THR A 62 -2.49 -0.30 9.59
CA THR A 62 -3.46 -0.81 8.62
C THR A 62 -4.43 0.29 8.20
N ARG A 63 -5.11 0.09 7.06
CA ARG A 63 -6.13 1.02 6.59
C ARG A 63 -7.29 1.19 7.58
N GLY A 64 -7.58 0.18 8.39
CA GLY A 64 -8.58 0.27 9.46
C GLY A 64 -8.18 1.23 10.59
N GLU A 65 -6.88 1.44 10.80
CA GLU A 65 -6.33 2.30 11.85
C GLU A 65 -6.07 3.73 11.34
N GLU A 66 -5.47 3.87 10.16
CA GLU A 66 -4.98 5.16 9.64
C GLU A 66 -5.57 5.56 8.28
N GLY A 67 -6.54 4.80 7.76
CA GLY A 67 -7.14 5.07 6.46
C GLY A 67 -6.09 5.02 5.34
N ASP A 68 -6.16 5.97 4.41
CA ASP A 68 -5.28 6.02 3.25
C ASP A 68 -3.84 6.46 3.57
N TYR A 69 -3.55 6.77 4.84
CA TYR A 69 -2.20 7.11 5.33
C TYR A 69 -1.44 5.92 5.94
N ALA A 70 -2.07 4.75 5.99
CA ALA A 70 -1.47 3.55 6.56
C ALA A 70 -0.18 3.15 5.83
N ASP A 71 0.81 2.69 6.59
CA ASP A 71 2.09 2.21 6.04
C ASP A 71 1.97 0.81 5.42
N GLY A 72 1.00 0.01 5.88
CA GLY A 72 0.71 -1.32 5.37
C GLY A 72 -0.27 -1.33 4.19
N GLY A 73 -0.23 -2.40 3.41
CA GLY A 73 -1.12 -2.61 2.27
C GLY A 73 -0.50 -2.36 0.90
N LEU A 74 -1.29 -2.57 -0.15
CA LEU A 74 -0.87 -2.45 -1.53
C LEU A 74 -1.42 -1.16 -2.14
N LEU A 75 -0.50 -0.33 -2.63
CA LEU A 75 -0.84 0.83 -3.44
C LEU A 75 -1.26 0.38 -4.83
N VAL A 76 -2.49 0.67 -5.22
CA VAL A 76 -2.94 0.45 -6.61
C VAL A 76 -2.56 1.67 -7.43
N ILE A 77 -1.65 1.47 -8.38
CA ILE A 77 -1.04 2.51 -9.19
C ILE A 77 -1.48 2.34 -10.64
N SER A 78 -1.90 3.43 -11.27
CA SER A 78 -2.17 3.51 -12.69
C SER A 78 -1.35 4.63 -13.29
N ARG A 79 -0.44 4.31 -14.21
CA ARG A 79 0.62 5.19 -14.71
C ARG A 79 1.42 5.82 -13.56
N ALA A 80 1.10 7.06 -13.20
CA ALA A 80 1.78 7.82 -12.15
C ALA A 80 0.86 8.20 -10.98
N THR A 81 -0.37 7.67 -10.97
CA THR A 81 -1.40 8.02 -9.98
C THR A 81 -1.66 6.84 -9.07
N VAL A 82 -1.55 7.07 -7.76
CA VAL A 82 -2.08 6.15 -6.74
C VAL A 82 -3.59 6.35 -6.70
N ILE A 83 -4.34 5.29 -6.93
CA ILE A 83 -5.81 5.30 -6.98
C ILE A 83 -6.40 4.84 -5.65
N SER A 84 -5.74 3.89 -4.99
CA SER A 84 -6.29 3.26 -3.79
C SER A 84 -5.16 2.63 -2.98
N LEU A 85 -5.34 2.56 -1.67
CA LEU A 85 -4.59 1.71 -0.76
C LEU A 85 -5.51 0.57 -0.32
N THR A 86 -5.08 -0.67 -0.48
CA THR A 86 -5.89 -1.83 -0.08
C THR A 86 -5.04 -3.07 0.21
N MET A 87 -5.56 -3.93 1.06
CA MET A 87 -5.08 -5.29 1.26
C MET A 87 -6.08 -6.36 0.77
N LEU A 88 -7.02 -5.95 -0.09
CA LEU A 88 -8.02 -6.79 -0.75
C LEU A 88 -8.85 -7.60 0.25
N LYS A 89 -8.96 -8.93 0.11
CA LYS A 89 -9.66 -9.76 1.12
C LYS A 89 -8.93 -9.87 2.47
N PHE A 90 -7.68 -9.42 2.57
CA PHE A 90 -6.84 -9.58 3.76
C PHE A 90 -6.82 -8.33 4.67
N GLU A 91 -7.69 -7.35 4.45
CA GLU A 91 -7.77 -6.12 5.26
C GLU A 91 -7.93 -6.40 6.77
N ASN A 92 -8.61 -7.50 7.11
CA ASN A 92 -8.85 -7.91 8.50
C ASN A 92 -7.88 -8.99 9.00
N ASP A 93 -6.90 -9.40 8.19
CA ASP A 93 -5.93 -10.42 8.59
C ASP A 93 -4.78 -9.75 9.37
N PRO A 94 -4.55 -10.12 10.65
CA PRO A 94 -3.47 -9.53 11.46
C PRO A 94 -2.07 -9.70 10.84
N TYR A 95 -1.86 -10.75 10.02
CA TYR A 95 -0.59 -10.96 9.33
C TYR A 95 -0.40 -10.06 8.13
N ALA A 96 -1.49 -9.57 7.53
CA ALA A 96 -1.41 -8.69 6.38
C ALA A 96 -0.76 -7.34 6.74
N ALA A 97 -0.84 -6.92 8.00
CA ALA A 97 -0.16 -5.73 8.53
C ALA A 97 1.37 -5.77 8.44
N TYR A 98 1.98 -6.92 8.17
CA TYR A 98 3.43 -7.03 7.91
C TYR A 98 3.79 -6.83 6.44
N PHE A 99 2.82 -6.68 5.56
CA PHE A 99 3.04 -6.60 4.12
C PHE A 99 2.65 -5.24 3.58
N TYR A 100 3.45 -4.77 2.63
CA TYR A 100 3.19 -3.56 1.88
C TYR A 100 3.74 -3.69 0.47
N GLY A 101 3.30 -2.82 -0.44
CA GLY A 101 3.80 -2.87 -1.81
C GLY A 101 2.89 -2.15 -2.80
N SER A 102 2.86 -2.65 -4.02
CA SER A 102 2.12 -2.00 -5.10
C SER A 102 1.59 -2.96 -6.15
N ILE A 103 0.43 -2.61 -6.71
CA ILE A 103 -0.18 -3.20 -7.90
C ILE A 103 -0.18 -2.11 -8.97
N GLN A 104 0.76 -2.17 -9.92
CA GLN A 104 0.78 -1.22 -11.04
C GLN A 104 0.07 -1.81 -12.25
N CYS A 105 -1.02 -1.18 -12.69
CA CYS A 105 -1.78 -1.61 -13.86
C CYS A 105 -2.29 -0.41 -14.67
N ASP A 106 -1.62 -0.11 -15.78
CA ASP A 106 -1.93 1.05 -16.61
C ASP A 106 -3.23 0.89 -17.39
N TYR A 107 -3.73 -0.33 -17.55
CA TYR A 107 -5.02 -0.59 -18.18
C TYR A 107 -6.20 0.03 -17.41
N LEU A 108 -6.05 0.28 -16.10
CA LEU A 108 -7.01 1.07 -15.33
C LEU A 108 -7.17 2.48 -15.90
N HIS A 109 -6.09 3.08 -16.39
CA HIS A 109 -6.14 4.39 -17.02
C HIS A 109 -6.90 4.35 -18.36
N ASP A 110 -6.70 3.29 -19.14
CA ASP A 110 -7.34 3.15 -20.44
C ASP A 110 -8.85 2.93 -20.29
N LEU A 111 -9.27 2.15 -19.28
CA LEU A 111 -10.69 2.00 -18.93
C LEU A 111 -11.29 3.34 -18.49
N LEU A 112 -10.60 4.11 -17.65
CA LEU A 112 -11.05 5.44 -17.24
C LEU A 112 -11.18 6.41 -18.42
N LYS A 113 -10.28 6.33 -19.40
CA LYS A 113 -10.32 7.16 -20.61
C LYS A 113 -11.52 6.84 -21.50
N ASN A 114 -12.04 5.61 -21.41
CA ASN A 114 -13.19 5.13 -22.17
C ASN A 114 -14.50 5.23 -21.36
N ASP A 115 -14.54 6.04 -20.30
CA ASP A 115 -15.70 6.24 -19.42
C ASP A 115 -16.23 4.97 -18.71
N GLU A 116 -15.39 3.95 -18.56
CA GLU A 116 -15.74 2.74 -17.80
C GLU A 116 -15.74 3.03 -16.28
N PRO A 117 -16.75 2.58 -15.52
CA PRO A 117 -16.91 2.88 -14.09
C PRO A 117 -16.02 1.97 -13.22
N VAL A 118 -14.71 2.01 -13.46
CA VAL A 118 -13.69 1.24 -12.71
C VAL A 118 -13.31 1.88 -11.37
N LEU A 119 -13.70 3.13 -11.14
CA LEU A 119 -13.60 3.82 -9.86
C LEU A 119 -14.98 3.94 -9.22
N THR A 120 -15.01 4.11 -7.90
CA THR A 120 -16.23 4.49 -7.17
C THR A 120 -16.75 5.85 -7.65
N ALA A 121 -18.05 6.12 -7.45
CA ALA A 121 -18.65 7.39 -7.84
C ALA A 121 -17.99 8.60 -7.15
N THR A 122 -17.53 8.41 -5.91
CA THR A 122 -16.77 9.38 -5.11
C THR A 122 -15.30 9.47 -5.51
N ARG A 123 -14.79 8.58 -6.37
CA ARG A 123 -13.39 8.46 -6.80
C ARG A 123 -12.41 8.26 -5.63
N ASP A 124 -12.89 7.70 -4.54
CA ASP A 124 -12.11 7.34 -3.34
C ASP A 124 -11.53 5.92 -3.39
N GLY A 125 -11.77 5.19 -4.49
CA GLY A 125 -11.22 3.87 -4.66
C GLY A 125 -11.68 3.18 -5.94
N ILE A 126 -11.32 1.90 -6.03
CA ILE A 126 -11.67 1.06 -7.17
C ILE A 126 -13.07 0.49 -6.97
N ASN A 127 -13.86 0.52 -8.03
CA ASN A 127 -15.12 -0.19 -8.07
C ASN A 127 -14.87 -1.69 -8.27
N TRP A 128 -14.77 -2.43 -7.16
CA TRP A 128 -14.52 -3.88 -7.17
C TRP A 128 -15.64 -4.72 -7.77
N THR A 129 -16.79 -4.13 -8.09
CA THR A 129 -17.88 -4.81 -8.81
C THR A 129 -17.64 -4.88 -10.32
N HIS A 130 -16.77 -4.01 -10.86
CA HIS A 130 -16.45 -3.98 -12.28
C HIS A 130 -15.73 -5.29 -12.71
N PRO A 131 -16.06 -5.89 -13.87
CA PRO A 131 -15.49 -7.17 -14.30
C PRO A 131 -13.95 -7.20 -14.31
N PHE A 132 -13.33 -6.14 -14.82
CA PHE A 132 -11.87 -6.00 -14.81
C PHE A 132 -11.30 -5.94 -13.39
N ALA A 133 -11.89 -5.13 -12.51
CA ALA A 133 -11.40 -4.95 -11.14
C ALA A 133 -11.50 -6.26 -10.35
N LYS A 134 -12.59 -7.03 -10.56
CA LYS A 134 -12.77 -8.37 -10.00
C LYS A 134 -11.72 -9.35 -10.50
N ALA A 135 -11.44 -9.37 -11.81
CA ALA A 135 -10.40 -10.24 -12.39
C ALA A 135 -9.00 -9.90 -11.86
N LEU A 136 -8.67 -8.60 -11.78
CA LEU A 136 -7.41 -8.12 -11.21
C LEU A 136 -7.29 -8.51 -9.73
N LYS A 137 -8.33 -8.27 -8.95
CA LYS A 137 -8.41 -8.62 -7.52
C LYS A 137 -8.10 -10.10 -7.32
N LEU A 138 -8.83 -10.99 -8.00
CA LEU A 138 -8.64 -12.43 -7.86
C LEU A 138 -7.24 -12.89 -8.26
N ALA A 139 -6.69 -12.33 -9.34
CA ALA A 139 -5.36 -12.68 -9.81
C ALA A 139 -4.25 -12.26 -8.82
N VAL A 140 -4.42 -11.10 -8.17
CA VAL A 140 -3.49 -10.63 -7.12
C VAL A 140 -3.68 -11.43 -5.82
N GLU A 141 -4.92 -11.66 -5.39
CA GLU A 141 -5.22 -12.43 -4.17
C GLU A 141 -4.62 -13.83 -4.22
N ALA A 142 -4.69 -14.50 -5.37
CA ALA A 142 -4.09 -15.83 -5.56
C ALA A 142 -2.55 -15.84 -5.34
N LYS A 143 -1.88 -14.70 -5.57
CA LYS A 143 -0.43 -14.55 -5.34
C LYS A 143 -0.12 -14.14 -3.91
N LEU A 144 -0.98 -13.35 -3.28
CA LEU A 144 -0.82 -12.92 -1.89
C LEU A 144 -1.13 -14.01 -0.87
N GLU A 145 -2.13 -14.84 -1.16
CA GLU A 145 -2.60 -15.88 -0.25
C GLU A 145 -1.48 -16.79 0.31
N PRO A 146 -0.59 -17.37 -0.51
CA PRO A 146 0.51 -18.18 0.03
C PRO A 146 1.53 -17.36 0.84
N LEU A 147 1.67 -16.06 0.60
CA LEU A 147 2.60 -15.21 1.36
C LEU A 147 2.06 -14.89 2.75
N ILE A 148 0.76 -14.61 2.83
CA ILE A 148 0.08 -14.22 4.07
C ILE A 148 -0.23 -15.45 4.93
N GLN A 149 -0.74 -16.52 4.32
CA GLN A 149 -1.11 -17.75 5.03
C GLN A 149 0.06 -18.74 5.19
N GLY A 150 1.00 -18.76 4.24
CA GLY A 150 2.16 -19.67 4.26
C GLY A 150 3.39 -19.13 4.98
N GLY A 151 3.41 -17.83 5.33
CA GLY A 151 4.48 -17.25 6.13
C GLY A 151 4.51 -17.90 7.52
N ALA A 152 5.65 -18.50 7.89
CA ALA A 152 5.89 -19.02 9.24
C ALA A 152 5.44 -17.96 10.25
N ARG A 153 4.36 -18.25 10.98
CA ARG A 153 3.83 -17.41 12.05
C ARG A 153 5.04 -17.00 12.91
N PRO A 154 5.33 -15.70 13.09
CA PRO A 154 6.35 -15.26 14.01
C PRO A 154 6.04 -15.97 15.33
N ARG A 155 6.99 -16.78 15.79
CA ARG A 155 6.96 -17.25 17.16
C ARG A 155 6.88 -15.98 17.99
N HIS A 156 5.80 -15.85 18.77
CA HIS A 156 5.62 -14.73 19.69
C HIS A 156 6.97 -14.33 20.26
N PRO A 157 7.40 -13.06 20.17
CA PRO A 157 8.53 -12.64 20.98
C PRO A 157 8.14 -12.98 22.41
N ARG A 158 8.88 -13.91 23.03
CA ARG A 158 8.76 -14.15 24.47
C ARG A 158 8.87 -12.78 25.11
N ARG A 159 7.83 -12.35 25.83
CA ARG A 159 7.93 -11.20 26.72
C ARG A 159 9.21 -11.43 27.52
N ALA A 160 10.22 -10.60 27.30
CA ALA A 160 11.35 -10.55 28.20
C ALA A 160 10.75 -10.13 29.54
N ASP A 161 10.88 -11.01 30.53
CA ASP A 161 10.47 -10.77 31.90
C ASP A 161 10.91 -9.38 32.33
N GLN A 162 9.94 -8.57 32.73
CA GLN A 162 10.21 -7.48 33.66
C GLN A 162 10.50 -8.14 35.01
N THR A 163 11.78 -8.38 35.28
CA THR A 163 12.30 -8.49 36.64
C THR A 163 13.28 -7.35 36.83
N GLY A 164 12.97 -6.49 37.80
CA GLY A 164 13.71 -5.29 38.17
C GLY A 164 12.85 -4.40 39.04
#